data_AF-A0AAJ6AP38-F1
#
_entry.id   AF-A0AAJ6AP38-F1
#
_cell.length_a   1.000
_cell.length_b   1.000
_cell.length_c   1.000
_cell.angle_alpha   90.00
_cell.angle_beta   90.00
_cell.angle_gamma   90.00
#
_symmetry.space_group_name_H-M   'P 1'
#
loop_
_entity.id
_entity.type
_entity.pdbx_description
1 polymer ?
#
loop_
_entity_poly.entity_id
_entity_poly.type
_entity_poly.pdbx_seq_one_letter_code
_entity_poly.pdbx_strand_id
1 'polypeptide(L)'
;MSDHERQRARYIAGTEGAPPVPPPGGYRGARREAFGSTPSPTVVSTAPPEEPKKPANALGWIALTVSILFALILLGTLLAGGTDIIYGVTMLTLQLVVVAVIVAALFSARGRTLGAIALVVTVLFNVATVGGMSALQTSASGNYEGTKTAAQKHAEAYPAIKGTDPQQTLSQQSLEEVRAQADAMFADVRARLTEEFGYSWTPVGDEDLRPERNGYGGESMLVEYTSASWATNEPIQDYDRKLEVMAVISEVVVDHGLWDLYSFNDPMMSGIDPGMIAKLYGSDDPRAQTTWEYYTENFPDPLRFYATINDLSNDRDGGFRAAREAQNARTGEPLEGLQLTVIASGVLSEADREEFQTRLQEYPGFE
;
A
#
# COMPACT_ATOMS: atom_id res chain seq x y z
N MET A 1 2.89 17.92 -14.83
CA MET A 1 2.90 16.46 -15.10
C MET A 1 2.85 15.78 -13.75
N SER A 2 1.84 14.95 -13.52
CA SER A 2 1.63 14.31 -12.22
C SER A 2 2.67 13.22 -11.98
N ASP A 3 2.93 12.89 -10.71
CA ASP A 3 3.86 11.81 -10.33
C ASP A 3 3.45 10.44 -10.90
N HIS A 4 2.16 10.28 -11.18
CA HIS A 4 1.59 9.13 -11.89
C HIS A 4 2.06 9.02 -13.36
N GLU A 5 2.27 10.15 -14.04
CA GLU A 5 2.82 10.17 -15.40
C GLU A 5 4.32 9.85 -15.43
N ARG A 6 5.07 10.26 -14.39
CA ARG A 6 6.49 9.91 -14.23
C ARG A 6 6.71 8.44 -13.89
N GLN A 7 5.82 7.84 -13.09
CA GLN A 7 5.89 6.40 -12.79
C GLN A 7 5.53 5.55 -14.02
N ARG A 8 4.53 5.93 -14.82
CA ARG A 8 4.20 5.22 -16.07
C ARG A 8 5.31 5.27 -17.12
N ALA A 9 6.04 6.38 -17.22
CA ALA A 9 7.16 6.50 -18.15
C ALA A 9 8.34 5.57 -17.80
N ARG A 10 8.55 5.26 -16.51
CA ARG A 10 9.67 4.45 -16.03
C ARG A 10 9.52 2.95 -16.31
N TYR A 11 8.30 2.47 -16.60
CA TYR A 11 8.02 1.05 -16.90
C TYR A 11 7.69 0.75 -18.37
N ILE A 12 7.54 1.76 -19.23
CA ILE A 12 7.14 1.57 -20.64
C ILE A 12 8.26 1.91 -21.64
N ALA A 13 9.37 2.53 -21.22
CA ALA A 13 10.50 2.78 -22.12
C ALA A 13 11.86 2.69 -21.40
N GLY A 14 12.49 1.53 -21.45
CA GLY A 14 13.89 1.38 -21.02
C GLY A 14 14.31 -0.08 -20.90
N THR A 15 15.24 -0.52 -21.75
CA THR A 15 15.83 -1.86 -21.78
C THR A 15 16.81 -2.13 -20.62
N GLU A 16 16.59 -1.54 -19.44
CA GLU A 16 17.52 -1.61 -18.30
C GLU A 16 17.19 -2.74 -17.31
N GLY A 17 16.08 -3.47 -17.52
CA GLY A 17 15.69 -4.64 -16.72
C GLY A 17 15.93 -6.01 -17.38
N ALA A 18 16.55 -6.06 -18.57
CA ALA A 18 16.84 -7.33 -19.21
C ALA A 18 18.08 -7.99 -18.56
N PRO A 19 18.02 -9.28 -18.16
CA PRO A 19 19.19 -9.97 -17.62
C PRO A 19 20.34 -9.94 -18.65
N PRO A 20 21.61 -9.83 -18.19
CA PRO A 20 22.74 -9.68 -19.09
C PRO A 20 22.82 -10.85 -20.07
N VAL A 21 23.09 -10.55 -21.34
CA VAL A 21 23.35 -11.56 -22.38
C VAL A 21 24.49 -12.48 -21.94
N PRO A 22 24.36 -13.81 -22.12
CA PRO A 22 25.35 -14.76 -21.65
C PRO A 22 26.72 -14.52 -22.32
N PRO A 23 27.83 -14.72 -21.60
CA PRO A 23 29.17 -14.60 -22.17
C PRO A 23 29.39 -15.61 -23.32
N PRO A 24 30.33 -15.35 -24.25
CA PRO A 24 30.68 -16.30 -25.31
C PRO A 24 31.06 -17.66 -24.72
N GLY A 25 30.14 -18.64 -24.81
CA GLY A 25 30.30 -19.98 -24.21
C GLY A 25 29.18 -20.42 -23.26
N GLY A 26 28.36 -19.51 -22.72
CA GLY A 26 27.26 -19.82 -21.79
C GLY A 26 27.69 -20.02 -20.32
N TYR A 27 26.71 -20.11 -19.40
CA TYR A 27 26.95 -20.26 -17.96
C TYR A 27 27.56 -21.62 -17.58
N ARG A 28 28.49 -21.63 -16.62
CA ARG A 28 29.06 -22.87 -16.06
C ARG A 28 27.96 -23.74 -15.46
N GLY A 29 27.78 -24.96 -15.98
CA GLY A 29 26.78 -25.93 -15.52
C GLY A 29 25.60 -26.17 -16.46
N ALA A 30 25.48 -25.39 -17.55
CA ALA A 30 24.48 -25.67 -18.58
C ALA A 30 24.86 -26.94 -19.38
N ARG A 31 24.14 -28.05 -19.16
CA ARG A 31 24.24 -29.24 -20.02
C ARG A 31 23.69 -28.89 -21.40
N ARG A 32 24.58 -28.81 -22.40
CA ARG A 32 24.20 -28.88 -23.81
C ARG A 32 24.00 -30.36 -24.15
N GLU A 33 22.81 -30.75 -24.58
CA GLU A 33 22.70 -31.92 -25.47
C GLU A 33 23.43 -31.56 -26.75
N ALA A 34 24.64 -32.10 -26.88
CA ALA A 34 25.41 -31.98 -28.10
C ALA A 34 24.70 -32.79 -29.18
N PHE A 35 24.07 -32.09 -30.13
CA PHE A 35 23.79 -32.65 -31.45
C PHE A 35 25.14 -32.89 -32.15
N GLY A 36 25.75 -34.02 -31.80
CA GLY A 36 26.86 -34.60 -32.54
C GLY A 36 26.32 -35.27 -33.79
N SER A 37 26.66 -34.72 -34.94
CA SER A 37 26.49 -35.35 -36.24
C SER A 37 27.32 -36.63 -36.32
N THR A 38 26.69 -37.78 -36.12
CA THR A 38 27.17 -39.07 -36.61
C THR A 38 26.49 -39.37 -37.94
N PRO A 39 27.22 -39.76 -39.01
CA PRO A 39 26.59 -40.15 -40.26
C PRO A 39 25.92 -41.50 -40.07
N SER A 40 24.61 -41.54 -40.24
CA SER A 40 23.81 -42.78 -40.34
C SER A 40 23.23 -42.90 -41.74
N PRO A 41 23.10 -44.14 -42.26
CA PRO A 41 23.03 -44.42 -43.69
C PRO A 41 21.72 -43.96 -44.32
N THR A 42 21.76 -43.74 -45.63
CA THR A 42 20.62 -43.42 -46.48
C THR A 42 19.50 -44.45 -46.30
N VAL A 43 18.48 -44.09 -45.52
CA VAL A 43 17.22 -44.84 -45.47
C VAL A 43 16.32 -44.26 -46.54
N VAL A 44 16.06 -45.05 -47.58
CA VAL A 44 15.04 -44.77 -48.58
C VAL A 44 13.70 -44.65 -47.88
N SER A 45 13.12 -43.45 -47.90
CA SER A 45 11.76 -43.22 -47.39
C SER A 45 10.77 -43.75 -48.44
N THR A 46 10.31 -44.98 -48.26
CA THR A 46 9.05 -45.44 -48.83
C THR A 46 7.92 -44.83 -48.02
N ALA A 47 7.23 -43.84 -48.60
CA ALA A 47 6.00 -43.31 -48.02
C ALA A 47 4.98 -44.45 -47.87
N PRO A 48 4.47 -44.74 -46.66
CA PRO A 48 3.35 -45.65 -46.53
C PRO A 48 2.09 -44.97 -47.07
N PRO A 49 1.14 -45.75 -47.63
CA PRO A 49 -0.09 -45.20 -48.20
C PRO A 49 -0.91 -44.48 -47.12
N GLU A 50 -1.50 -43.33 -47.46
CA GLU A 50 -2.46 -42.63 -46.60
C GLU A 50 -3.62 -43.57 -46.27
N GLU A 51 -3.68 -44.02 -45.01
CA GLU A 51 -4.85 -44.71 -44.51
C GLU A 51 -6.05 -43.74 -44.52
N PRO A 52 -7.25 -44.20 -44.93
CA PRO A 52 -8.44 -43.37 -44.93
C PRO A 52 -8.73 -42.90 -43.49
N LYS A 53 -8.73 -41.57 -43.29
CA LYS A 53 -9.03 -40.92 -41.99
C LYS A 53 -10.39 -41.39 -41.48
N LYS A 54 -10.37 -42.33 -40.54
CA LYS A 54 -11.58 -42.80 -39.84
C LYS A 54 -12.14 -41.68 -38.96
N PRO A 55 -13.47 -41.51 -38.88
CA PRO A 55 -14.09 -40.39 -38.18
C PRO A 55 -13.71 -40.39 -36.70
N ALA A 56 -13.50 -39.19 -36.15
CA ALA A 56 -13.11 -39.00 -34.76
C ALA A 56 -14.15 -39.58 -33.79
N ASN A 57 -13.68 -40.09 -32.65
CA ASN A 57 -14.54 -40.72 -31.65
C ASN A 57 -15.46 -39.69 -30.97
N ALA A 58 -16.74 -40.04 -30.77
CA ALA A 58 -17.76 -39.18 -30.15
C ALA A 58 -17.29 -38.59 -28.80
N LEU A 59 -16.50 -39.36 -28.04
CA LEU A 59 -15.97 -38.94 -26.73
C LEU A 59 -14.99 -37.75 -26.84
N GLY A 60 -14.18 -37.68 -27.91
CA GLY A 60 -13.29 -36.54 -28.16
C GLY A 60 -14.07 -35.26 -28.52
N TRP A 61 -15.14 -35.40 -29.30
CA TRP A 61 -16.04 -34.29 -29.62
C TRP A 61 -16.82 -33.79 -28.41
N ILE A 62 -17.29 -34.70 -27.54
CA ILE A 62 -17.94 -34.35 -26.27
C ILE A 62 -16.98 -33.57 -25.38
N ALA A 63 -15.75 -34.05 -25.19
CA ALA A 63 -14.74 -33.35 -24.39
C ALA A 63 -14.46 -31.94 -24.93
N LEU A 64 -14.25 -31.80 -26.24
CA LEU A 64 -14.01 -30.48 -26.85
C LEU A 64 -15.21 -29.54 -26.70
N THR A 65 -16.42 -30.03 -26.96
CA THR A 65 -17.65 -29.22 -26.89
C THR A 65 -17.92 -28.75 -25.46
N VAL A 66 -17.77 -29.65 -24.49
CA VAL A 66 -17.95 -29.34 -23.06
C VAL A 66 -16.89 -28.36 -22.58
N SER A 67 -15.62 -28.50 -22.98
CA SER A 67 -14.56 -27.53 -22.66
C SER A 67 -14.82 -26.15 -23.25
N ILE A 68 -15.28 -26.06 -24.50
CA ILE A 68 -15.62 -24.77 -25.14
C ILE A 68 -16.81 -24.13 -24.42
N LEU A 69 -17.88 -24.90 -24.16
CA LEU A 69 -19.05 -24.40 -23.45
C LEU A 69 -18.69 -23.90 -22.05
N PHE A 70 -17.86 -24.64 -21.33
CA PHE A 70 -17.37 -24.24 -20.02
C PHE A 70 -16.55 -22.95 -20.08
N ALA A 71 -15.64 -22.81 -21.05
CA ALA A 71 -14.89 -21.58 -21.25
C ALA A 71 -15.80 -20.38 -21.56
N LEU A 72 -16.82 -20.57 -22.40
CA LEU A 72 -17.81 -19.53 -22.72
C LEU A 72 -18.64 -19.13 -21.50
N ILE A 73 -19.03 -20.10 -20.66
CA ILE A 73 -19.74 -19.83 -19.40
C ILE A 73 -18.83 -18.99 -18.48
N LEU A 74 -17.56 -19.38 -18.30
CA LEU A 74 -16.63 -18.63 -17.46
C LEU A 74 -16.43 -17.19 -17.96
N LEU A 75 -16.20 -17.00 -19.26
CA LEU A 75 -16.07 -15.69 -19.89
C LEU A 75 -17.35 -14.86 -19.77
N GLY A 76 -18.51 -15.47 -19.99
CA GLY A 76 -19.81 -14.81 -19.84
C GLY A 76 -20.08 -14.38 -18.40
N THR A 77 -19.76 -15.22 -17.41
CA THR A 77 -19.87 -14.86 -15.99
C THR A 77 -18.89 -13.76 -15.60
N LEU A 78 -17.68 -13.76 -16.16
CA LEU A 78 -16.70 -12.71 -15.95
C LEU A 78 -17.22 -11.37 -16.49
N LEU A 79 -17.72 -11.35 -17.73
CA LEU A 79 -18.28 -10.15 -18.37
C LEU A 79 -19.52 -9.61 -17.65
N ALA A 80 -20.30 -10.48 -17.02
CA ALA A 80 -21.46 -10.13 -16.21
C ALA A 80 -21.11 -9.72 -14.76
N GLY A 81 -19.82 -9.75 -14.36
CA GLY A 81 -19.38 -9.38 -13.01
C GLY A 81 -19.67 -10.43 -11.92
N GLY A 82 -19.93 -11.68 -12.28
CA GLY A 82 -20.30 -12.75 -11.35
C GLY A 82 -19.12 -13.46 -10.69
N THR A 83 -18.23 -12.75 -9.99
CA THR A 83 -17.05 -13.32 -9.32
C THR A 83 -17.38 -14.41 -8.31
N ASP A 84 -18.43 -14.21 -7.51
CA ASP A 84 -18.84 -15.19 -6.48
C ASP A 84 -19.36 -16.49 -7.10
N ILE A 85 -19.93 -16.40 -8.31
CA ILE A 85 -20.36 -17.57 -9.07
C ILE A 85 -19.14 -18.33 -9.58
N ILE A 86 -18.10 -17.62 -10.05
CA ILE A 86 -16.84 -18.21 -10.53
C ILE A 86 -16.13 -18.98 -9.41
N TYR A 87 -16.06 -18.42 -8.20
CA TYR A 87 -15.46 -19.07 -7.02
C TYR A 87 -16.40 -20.02 -6.27
N GLY A 88 -17.67 -20.09 -6.67
CA GLY A 88 -18.65 -20.94 -6.04
C GLY A 88 -18.34 -22.44 -6.19
N VAL A 89 -18.78 -23.22 -5.19
CA VAL A 89 -18.66 -24.69 -5.16
C VAL A 89 -19.20 -25.33 -6.45
N THR A 90 -20.26 -24.75 -7.03
CA THR A 90 -20.88 -25.21 -8.28
C THR A 90 -19.93 -25.09 -9.49
N MET A 91 -19.19 -24.00 -9.64
CA MET A 91 -18.24 -23.83 -10.76
C MET A 91 -17.00 -24.69 -10.61
N LEU A 92 -16.50 -24.86 -9.39
CA LEU A 92 -15.42 -25.80 -9.10
C LEU A 92 -15.83 -27.24 -9.41
N THR A 93 -17.05 -27.62 -9.02
CA THR A 93 -17.61 -28.95 -9.34
C THR A 93 -17.74 -29.14 -10.86
N LEU A 94 -18.24 -28.14 -11.58
CA LEU A 94 -18.36 -28.18 -13.03
C LEU A 94 -16.98 -28.33 -13.72
N GLN A 95 -15.96 -27.62 -13.23
CA GLN A 95 -14.59 -27.74 -13.72
C GLN A 95 -14.05 -29.17 -13.53
N LEU A 96 -14.28 -29.78 -12.36
CA LEU A 96 -13.84 -31.15 -12.10
C LEU A 96 -14.53 -32.16 -13.02
N VAL A 97 -15.82 -31.97 -13.34
CA VAL A 97 -16.55 -32.79 -14.32
C VAL A 97 -15.95 -32.65 -15.71
N VAL A 98 -15.65 -31.41 -16.16
CA VAL A 98 -15.01 -31.14 -17.45
C VAL A 98 -13.65 -31.85 -17.53
N VAL A 99 -12.82 -31.74 -16.48
CA VAL A 99 -11.52 -32.41 -16.40
C VAL A 99 -11.67 -33.94 -16.47
N ALA A 100 -12.64 -34.53 -15.75
CA ALA A 100 -12.88 -35.96 -15.80
C ALA A 100 -13.24 -36.46 -17.21
N VAL A 101 -14.05 -35.69 -17.96
CA VAL A 101 -14.40 -36.00 -19.36
C VAL A 101 -13.19 -35.90 -20.29
N ILE A 102 -12.32 -34.89 -20.10
CA ILE A 102 -11.07 -34.74 -20.86
C ILE A 102 -10.13 -35.91 -20.60
N VAL A 103 -9.95 -36.29 -19.32
CA VAL A 103 -9.11 -37.43 -18.94
C VAL A 103 -9.63 -38.70 -19.61
N ALA A 104 -10.94 -38.96 -19.57
CA ALA A 104 -11.54 -40.10 -20.29
C ALA A 104 -11.27 -40.05 -21.81
N ALA A 105 -11.26 -38.86 -22.42
CA ALA A 105 -10.93 -38.67 -23.84
C ALA A 105 -9.46 -38.98 -24.18
N LEU A 106 -8.54 -38.64 -23.28
CA LEU A 106 -7.09 -38.89 -23.46
C LEU A 106 -6.73 -40.38 -23.41
N PHE A 107 -7.44 -41.16 -22.59
CA PHE A 107 -7.30 -42.62 -22.54
C PHE A 107 -7.92 -43.34 -23.75
N SER A 108 -8.75 -42.65 -24.55
CA SER A 108 -9.23 -43.18 -25.82
C SER A 108 -8.21 -42.96 -26.94
N ALA A 109 -7.69 -44.03 -27.54
CA ALA A 109 -6.73 -43.96 -28.65
C ALA A 109 -7.21 -43.07 -29.82
N ARG A 110 -8.54 -43.00 -30.03
CA ARG A 110 -9.17 -42.20 -31.10
C ARG A 110 -9.69 -40.83 -30.63
N GLY A 111 -9.71 -40.57 -29.33
CA GLY A 111 -10.14 -39.30 -28.73
C GLY A 111 -8.99 -38.40 -28.29
N ARG A 112 -7.76 -38.93 -28.24
CA ARG A 112 -6.61 -38.28 -27.62
C ARG A 112 -6.24 -36.92 -28.21
N THR A 113 -6.35 -36.72 -29.52
CA THR A 113 -6.05 -35.43 -30.15
C THR A 113 -7.05 -34.35 -29.76
N LEU A 114 -8.35 -34.64 -29.85
CA LEU A 114 -9.41 -33.71 -29.41
C LEU A 114 -9.38 -33.51 -27.89
N GLY A 115 -9.09 -34.56 -27.11
CA GLY A 115 -8.87 -34.46 -25.67
C GLY A 115 -7.68 -33.58 -25.30
N ALA A 116 -6.59 -33.61 -26.05
CA ALA A 116 -5.44 -32.72 -25.84
C ALA A 116 -5.78 -31.26 -26.14
N ILE A 117 -6.54 -30.99 -27.21
CA ILE A 117 -7.02 -29.64 -27.52
C ILE A 117 -7.97 -29.14 -26.41
N ALA A 118 -8.91 -30.00 -25.98
CA ALA A 118 -9.83 -29.70 -24.89
C ALA A 118 -9.08 -29.38 -23.57
N LEU A 119 -8.01 -30.14 -23.27
CA LEU A 119 -7.15 -29.89 -22.12
C LEU A 119 -6.48 -28.52 -22.20
N VAL A 120 -5.92 -28.14 -23.35
CA VAL A 120 -5.31 -26.82 -23.54
C VAL A 120 -6.32 -25.70 -23.30
N VAL A 121 -7.53 -25.81 -23.87
CA VAL A 121 -8.61 -24.84 -23.66
C VAL A 121 -8.98 -24.73 -22.19
N THR A 122 -9.18 -25.86 -21.51
CA THR A 122 -9.55 -25.89 -20.09
C THR A 122 -8.43 -25.37 -19.18
N VAL A 123 -7.17 -25.61 -19.50
CA VAL A 123 -6.03 -25.04 -18.74
C VAL A 123 -5.95 -23.52 -18.92
N LEU A 124 -6.17 -23.00 -20.13
CA LEU A 124 -6.18 -21.56 -20.36
C LEU A 124 -7.39 -20.87 -19.71
N PHE A 125 -8.57 -21.50 -19.79
CA PHE A 125 -9.83 -21.00 -19.26
C PHE A 125 -10.34 -21.86 -18.10
N ASN A 126 -9.68 -21.73 -16.94
CA ASN A 126 -10.09 -22.35 -15.69
C ASN A 126 -10.52 -21.30 -14.65
N VAL A 127 -11.20 -21.76 -13.59
CA VAL A 127 -11.70 -20.93 -12.49
C VAL A 127 -10.60 -20.09 -11.84
N ALA A 128 -9.38 -20.63 -11.67
CA ALA A 128 -8.27 -19.88 -11.07
C ALA A 128 -7.73 -18.80 -12.01
N THR A 129 -7.57 -19.07 -13.31
CA THR A 129 -7.09 -18.07 -14.28
C THR A 129 -8.11 -16.96 -14.49
N VAL A 130 -9.39 -17.31 -14.69
CA VAL A 130 -10.47 -16.34 -14.90
C VAL A 130 -10.78 -15.57 -13.62
N GLY A 131 -10.81 -16.26 -12.47
CA GLY A 131 -10.95 -15.63 -11.15
C GLY A 131 -9.81 -14.67 -10.84
N GLY A 132 -8.56 -15.08 -11.09
CA GLY A 132 -7.37 -14.23 -10.88
C GLY A 132 -7.39 -12.95 -11.69
N MET A 133 -7.81 -13.02 -12.97
CA MET A 133 -8.03 -11.82 -13.80
C MET A 133 -9.14 -10.93 -13.25
N SER A 134 -10.22 -11.52 -12.73
CA SER A 134 -11.32 -10.76 -12.14
C SER A 134 -10.92 -10.04 -10.84
N ALA A 135 -10.15 -10.71 -9.98
CA ALA A 135 -9.62 -10.10 -8.76
C ALA A 135 -8.68 -8.93 -9.09
N LEU A 136 -7.81 -9.06 -10.09
CA LEU A 136 -6.94 -8.00 -10.55
C LEU A 136 -7.72 -6.82 -11.18
N GLN A 137 -8.76 -7.10 -11.96
CA GLN A 137 -9.60 -6.06 -12.56
C GLN A 137 -10.44 -5.31 -11.50
N THR A 138 -10.97 -6.03 -10.52
CA THR A 138 -11.74 -5.44 -9.40
C THR A 138 -10.83 -4.60 -8.50
N SER A 139 -9.62 -5.12 -8.20
CA SER A 139 -8.61 -4.38 -7.43
C SER A 139 -8.09 -3.15 -8.17
N ALA A 140 -7.91 -3.22 -9.49
CA ALA A 140 -7.40 -2.10 -10.29
C ALA A 140 -8.45 -1.03 -10.62
N SER A 141 -9.74 -1.39 -10.62
CA SER A 141 -10.83 -0.45 -10.93
C SER A 141 -11.54 0.12 -9.70
N GLY A 142 -11.35 -0.45 -8.51
CA GLY A 142 -12.06 -0.06 -7.29
C GLY A 142 -13.58 -0.28 -7.33
N ASN A 143 -14.11 -0.76 -8.46
CA ASN A 143 -15.55 -0.83 -8.72
C ASN A 143 -16.13 -2.16 -8.24
N TYR A 144 -16.57 -2.18 -6.99
CA TYR A 144 -17.50 -3.18 -6.43
C TYR A 144 -18.98 -2.78 -6.64
N GLU A 145 -19.27 -1.87 -7.57
CA GLU A 145 -20.58 -1.22 -7.71
C GLU A 145 -21.74 -2.20 -7.99
N GLY A 146 -21.44 -3.35 -8.60
CA GLY A 146 -22.42 -4.37 -9.01
C GLY A 146 -22.80 -5.40 -7.95
N THR A 147 -22.11 -5.46 -6.81
CA THR A 147 -22.31 -6.53 -5.80
C THR A 147 -22.73 -6.03 -4.42
N LYS A 148 -22.69 -4.71 -4.18
CA LYS A 148 -23.07 -4.13 -2.89
C LYS A 148 -24.58 -3.95 -2.78
N THR A 149 -25.16 -4.46 -1.69
CA THR A 149 -26.55 -4.20 -1.32
C THR A 149 -26.78 -2.72 -1.04
N ALA A 150 -28.03 -2.24 -1.12
CA ALA A 150 -28.36 -0.87 -0.77
C ALA A 150 -27.96 -0.52 0.67
N ALA A 151 -28.07 -1.47 1.61
CA ALA A 151 -27.64 -1.29 2.99
C ALA A 151 -26.12 -1.11 3.12
N GLN A 152 -25.32 -1.84 2.35
CA GLN A 152 -23.86 -1.65 2.32
C GLN A 152 -23.48 -0.31 1.70
N LYS A 153 -24.13 0.09 0.60
CA LYS A 153 -23.92 1.41 -0.01
C LYS A 153 -24.30 2.54 0.96
N HIS A 154 -25.39 2.37 1.70
CA HIS A 154 -25.79 3.30 2.76
C HIS A 154 -24.70 3.40 3.82
N ALA A 155 -24.26 2.27 4.38
CA ALA A 155 -23.22 2.23 5.41
C ALA A 155 -21.88 2.82 4.95
N GLU A 156 -21.48 2.59 3.71
CA GLU A 156 -20.26 3.18 3.13
C GLU A 156 -20.32 4.69 2.97
N ALA A 157 -21.51 5.29 2.92
CA ALA A 157 -21.70 6.73 2.88
C ALA A 157 -21.85 7.36 4.28
N TYR A 158 -21.68 6.59 5.36
CA TYR A 158 -21.73 7.10 6.73
C TYR A 158 -20.71 8.25 6.90
N PRO A 159 -21.14 9.45 7.33
CA PRO A 159 -20.29 10.64 7.32
C PRO A 159 -19.27 10.67 8.46
N ALA A 160 -19.44 9.88 9.53
CA ALA A 160 -18.53 9.84 10.68
C ALA A 160 -17.67 8.55 10.68
N ILE A 161 -16.97 8.30 11.78
CA ILE A 161 -16.12 7.11 11.95
C ILE A 161 -16.83 6.12 12.88
N LYS A 162 -16.87 4.85 12.47
CA LYS A 162 -17.38 3.76 13.28
C LYS A 162 -16.62 3.61 14.61
N GLY A 163 -17.35 3.46 15.70
CA GLY A 163 -16.87 3.35 17.07
C GLY A 163 -16.62 4.71 17.74
N THR A 164 -16.96 5.82 17.09
CA THR A 164 -16.70 7.18 17.58
C THR A 164 -18.00 7.95 17.69
N ASP A 165 -18.26 8.54 18.85
CA ASP A 165 -19.43 9.39 19.05
C ASP A 165 -19.34 10.63 18.14
N PRO A 166 -20.27 10.81 17.17
CA PRO A 166 -20.22 11.95 16.26
C PRO A 166 -20.36 13.30 16.98
N GLN A 167 -20.88 13.33 18.22
CA GLN A 167 -20.90 14.55 19.03
C GLN A 167 -19.50 14.98 19.45
N GLN A 168 -18.55 14.05 19.62
CA GLN A 168 -17.15 14.41 19.90
C GLN A 168 -16.56 15.22 18.75
N THR A 169 -16.75 14.74 17.51
CA THR A 169 -16.36 15.45 16.29
C THR A 169 -16.99 16.83 16.16
N LEU A 170 -18.25 16.98 16.61
CA LEU A 170 -18.93 18.28 16.59
C LEU A 170 -18.49 19.21 17.73
N SER A 171 -18.00 18.67 18.84
CA SER A 171 -17.58 19.45 20.00
C SER A 171 -16.10 19.87 19.97
N GLN A 172 -15.26 19.13 19.26
CA GLN A 172 -13.84 19.42 19.11
C GLN A 172 -13.60 20.58 18.11
N GLN A 173 -12.37 21.08 18.10
CA GLN A 173 -11.92 22.09 17.15
C GLN A 173 -12.16 21.70 15.68
N SER A 174 -12.51 22.71 14.87
CA SER A 174 -12.61 22.53 13.42
C SER A 174 -11.23 22.40 12.76
N LEU A 175 -11.19 21.92 11.51
CA LEU A 175 -9.95 21.90 10.71
C LEU A 175 -9.28 23.29 10.64
N GLU A 176 -10.07 24.35 10.48
CA GLU A 176 -9.57 25.71 10.38
C GLU A 176 -8.99 26.22 11.71
N GLU A 177 -9.61 25.87 12.83
CA GLU A 177 -9.11 26.20 14.17
C GLU A 177 -7.80 25.47 14.47
N VAL A 178 -7.74 24.17 14.15
CA VAL A 178 -6.51 23.36 14.29
C VAL A 178 -5.37 23.94 13.46
N ARG A 179 -5.62 24.32 12.20
CA ARG A 179 -4.62 24.98 11.34
C ARG A 179 -4.10 26.27 11.96
N ALA A 180 -5.00 27.13 12.41
CA ALA A 180 -4.63 28.41 13.01
C ALA A 180 -3.80 28.24 14.28
N GLN A 181 -4.17 27.26 15.14
CA GLN A 181 -3.42 26.95 16.35
C GLN A 181 -2.04 26.35 16.04
N ALA A 182 -1.95 25.42 15.09
CA ALA A 182 -0.69 24.82 14.66
C ALA A 182 0.28 25.89 14.12
N ASP A 183 -0.20 26.79 13.25
CA ASP A 183 0.59 27.87 12.68
C ASP A 183 1.11 28.84 13.76
N ALA A 184 0.26 29.22 14.72
CA ALA A 184 0.64 30.09 15.82
C ALA A 184 1.69 29.43 16.73
N MET A 185 1.46 28.18 17.13
CA MET A 185 2.39 27.41 17.95
C MET A 185 3.75 27.24 17.25
N PHE A 186 3.78 26.91 15.96
CA PHE A 186 5.02 26.81 15.20
C PHE A 186 5.73 28.15 15.05
N ALA A 187 5.01 29.26 14.88
CA ALA A 187 5.62 30.57 14.85
C ALA A 187 6.34 30.87 16.18
N ASP A 188 5.70 30.58 17.31
CA ASP A 188 6.23 30.85 18.64
C ASP A 188 7.42 29.95 19.00
N VAL A 189 7.31 28.64 18.73
CA VAL A 189 8.44 27.69 18.93
C VAL A 189 9.65 28.16 18.13
N ARG A 190 9.47 28.46 16.84
CA ARG A 190 10.57 28.88 15.99
C ARG A 190 11.16 30.20 16.44
N ALA A 191 10.33 31.19 16.78
CA ALA A 191 10.79 32.48 17.26
C ALA A 191 11.64 32.34 18.52
N ARG A 192 11.17 31.55 19.50
CA ARG A 192 11.87 31.33 20.77
C ARG A 192 13.20 30.62 20.57
N LEU A 193 13.21 29.52 19.81
CA LEU A 193 14.43 28.77 19.53
C LEU A 193 15.43 29.57 18.66
N THR A 194 14.95 30.42 17.77
CA THR A 194 15.80 31.36 17.01
C THR A 194 16.43 32.41 17.94
N GLU A 195 15.67 32.99 18.86
CA GLU A 195 16.17 33.99 19.82
C GLU A 195 17.25 33.39 20.75
N GLU A 196 16.97 32.22 21.30
CA GLU A 196 17.79 31.64 22.37
C GLU A 196 19.01 30.87 21.84
N PHE A 197 18.86 30.18 20.70
CA PHE A 197 19.90 29.30 20.17
C PHE A 197 20.43 29.72 18.79
N GLY A 198 19.83 30.72 18.16
CA GLY A 198 20.27 31.22 16.85
C GLY A 198 19.88 30.34 15.67
N TYR A 199 18.91 29.43 15.83
CA TYR A 199 18.49 28.54 14.75
C TYR A 199 17.77 29.28 13.62
N SER A 200 18.00 28.80 12.40
CA SER A 200 17.30 29.22 11.19
C SER A 200 16.46 28.06 10.64
N TRP A 201 15.40 28.38 9.90
CA TRP A 201 14.35 27.43 9.58
C TRP A 201 14.09 27.31 8.08
N THR A 202 13.81 26.10 7.63
CA THR A 202 13.37 25.79 6.27
C THR A 202 12.05 25.01 6.34
N PRO A 203 11.02 25.36 5.55
CA PRO A 203 9.81 24.54 5.45
C PRO A 203 10.14 23.23 4.73
N VAL A 204 9.69 22.12 5.28
CA VAL A 204 10.03 20.75 4.82
C VAL A 204 8.77 19.92 4.63
N GLY A 205 8.04 20.23 3.57
CA GLY A 205 6.77 19.57 3.24
C GLY A 205 5.62 20.56 3.26
N ASP A 206 4.64 20.25 2.43
CA ASP A 206 3.40 21.00 2.36
C ASP A 206 2.39 20.40 3.34
N GLU A 207 1.36 21.17 3.64
CA GLU A 207 0.18 20.66 4.32
C GLU A 207 -0.45 19.50 3.52
N ASP A 208 -0.89 18.46 4.23
CA ASP A 208 -1.61 17.32 3.66
C ASP A 208 -2.95 17.09 4.37
N LEU A 209 -3.97 16.79 3.58
CA LEU A 209 -5.29 16.40 4.05
C LEU A 209 -5.62 15.02 3.50
N ARG A 210 -5.68 14.03 4.39
CA ARG A 210 -6.03 12.66 4.01
C ARG A 210 -7.46 12.34 4.45
N PRO A 211 -8.36 11.91 3.54
CA PRO A 211 -9.69 11.45 3.93
C PRO A 211 -9.62 10.28 4.91
N GLU A 212 -10.40 10.36 5.99
CA GLU A 212 -10.51 9.29 6.99
C GLU A 212 -11.53 8.25 6.57
N ARG A 213 -11.26 6.98 6.85
CA ARG A 213 -12.18 5.87 6.56
C ARG A 213 -13.28 5.81 7.61
N ASN A 214 -14.52 5.58 7.19
CA ASN A 214 -15.66 5.51 8.11
C ASN A 214 -15.81 4.17 8.86
N GLY A 215 -14.93 3.19 8.58
CA GLY A 215 -15.00 1.85 9.19
C GLY A 215 -16.10 0.93 8.67
N TYR A 216 -16.90 1.39 7.70
CA TYR A 216 -17.93 0.63 6.99
C TYR A 216 -17.56 0.30 5.54
N GLY A 217 -16.34 0.64 5.12
CA GLY A 217 -15.81 0.37 3.78
C GLY A 217 -15.80 1.60 2.85
N GLY A 218 -16.21 2.78 3.34
CA GLY A 218 -16.14 4.04 2.62
C GLY A 218 -15.32 5.11 3.35
N GLU A 219 -15.41 6.34 2.85
CA GLU A 219 -14.79 7.52 3.42
C GLU A 219 -15.81 8.24 4.31
N SER A 220 -15.30 8.80 5.41
CA SER A 220 -16.04 9.75 6.24
C SER A 220 -15.91 11.16 5.64
N MET A 221 -16.66 12.12 6.17
CA MET A 221 -16.45 13.54 5.88
C MET A 221 -15.28 14.14 6.68
N LEU A 222 -14.60 13.33 7.50
CA LEU A 222 -13.50 13.75 8.34
C LEU A 222 -12.17 13.54 7.63
N VAL A 223 -11.19 14.34 8.01
CA VAL A 223 -9.83 14.26 7.47
C VAL A 223 -8.80 14.10 8.57
N GLU A 224 -7.68 13.47 8.24
CA GLU A 224 -6.43 13.63 8.95
C GLU A 224 -5.71 14.84 8.36
N TYR A 225 -5.51 15.85 9.20
CA TYR A 225 -4.70 17.01 8.91
C TYR A 225 -3.25 16.73 9.31
N THR A 226 -2.32 16.96 8.39
CA THR A 226 -0.89 17.06 8.68
C THR A 226 -0.40 18.45 8.30
N SER A 227 0.18 19.18 9.25
CA SER A 227 0.70 20.53 9.02
C SER A 227 1.87 20.54 8.03
N ALA A 228 2.12 21.69 7.41
CA ALA A 228 3.43 21.94 6.79
C ALA A 228 4.53 21.84 7.85
N SER A 229 5.50 20.95 7.66
CA SER A 229 6.57 20.72 8.64
C SER A 229 7.70 21.75 8.51
N TRP A 230 8.43 21.96 9.60
CA TRP A 230 9.58 22.88 9.64
C TRP A 230 10.80 22.18 10.19
N ALA A 231 11.97 22.48 9.62
CA ALA A 231 13.25 21.97 10.10
C ALA A 231 14.26 23.07 10.38
N THR A 232 15.12 22.88 11.38
CA THR A 232 16.29 23.73 11.60
C THR A 232 17.36 23.44 10.54
N ASN A 233 18.13 24.45 10.15
CA ASN A 233 19.25 24.27 9.24
C ASN A 233 20.54 23.87 9.98
N GLU A 234 20.58 24.12 11.29
CA GLU A 234 21.72 23.82 12.14
C GLU A 234 21.57 22.44 12.83
N PRO A 235 22.68 21.71 13.00
CA PRO A 235 22.71 20.49 13.81
C PRO A 235 22.39 20.74 15.28
N ILE A 236 21.78 19.74 15.91
CA ILE A 236 21.59 19.68 17.37
C ILE A 236 22.13 18.33 17.86
N GLN A 237 23.43 18.28 18.13
CA GLN A 237 24.16 17.01 18.42
C GLN A 237 24.44 16.83 19.91
N ASP A 238 24.76 17.92 20.61
CA ASP A 238 25.08 17.87 22.04
C ASP A 238 23.85 17.47 22.88
N TYR A 239 24.07 16.56 23.84
CA TYR A 239 22.99 15.99 24.66
C TYR A 239 22.31 17.04 25.54
N ASP A 240 23.10 17.89 26.19
CA ASP A 240 22.54 18.92 27.07
C ASP A 240 21.77 19.96 26.25
N ARG A 241 22.29 20.32 25.06
CA ARG A 241 21.54 21.19 24.13
C ARG A 241 20.23 20.57 23.65
N LYS A 242 20.17 19.26 23.38
CA LYS A 242 18.90 18.61 23.01
C LYS A 242 17.86 18.73 24.12
N LEU A 243 18.27 18.55 25.38
CA LEU A 243 17.39 18.73 26.53
C LEU A 243 16.92 20.17 26.68
N GLU A 244 17.82 21.15 26.55
CA GLU A 244 17.47 22.58 26.58
C GLU A 244 16.44 22.93 25.49
N VAL A 245 16.66 22.46 24.27
CA VAL A 245 15.74 22.69 23.13
C VAL A 245 14.37 22.08 23.41
N MET A 246 14.30 20.83 23.87
CA MET A 246 13.02 20.19 24.16
C MET A 246 12.29 20.84 25.35
N ALA A 247 13.02 21.35 26.35
CA ALA A 247 12.42 22.09 27.45
C ALA A 247 11.73 23.37 26.97
N VAL A 248 12.40 24.14 26.11
CA VAL A 248 11.84 25.38 25.52
C VAL A 248 10.61 25.08 24.68
N ILE A 249 10.64 24.02 23.87
CA ILE A 249 9.46 23.60 23.10
C ILE A 249 8.33 23.21 24.05
N SER A 250 8.62 22.49 25.14
CA SER A 250 7.62 22.07 26.13
C SER A 250 6.91 23.26 26.76
N GLU A 251 7.63 24.32 27.12
CA GLU A 251 7.02 25.56 27.65
C GLU A 251 6.05 26.18 26.63
N VAL A 252 6.48 26.30 25.37
CA VAL A 252 5.63 26.89 24.32
C VAL A 252 4.39 26.06 24.04
N VAL A 253 4.51 24.73 23.90
CA VAL A 253 3.33 23.90 23.60
C VAL A 253 2.32 23.89 24.75
N VAL A 254 2.78 23.99 26.00
CA VAL A 254 1.91 24.13 27.18
C VAL A 254 1.18 25.47 27.19
N ASP A 255 1.85 26.57 26.83
CA ASP A 255 1.21 27.88 26.66
C ASP A 255 0.13 27.87 25.55
N HIS A 256 0.28 26.98 24.57
CA HIS A 256 -0.70 26.72 23.51
C HIS A 256 -1.78 25.69 23.88
N GLY A 257 -1.82 25.24 25.14
CA GLY A 257 -2.88 24.38 25.68
C GLY A 257 -2.69 22.88 25.45
N LEU A 258 -1.50 22.44 25.02
CA LEU A 258 -1.12 21.03 24.99
C LEU A 258 -0.55 20.60 26.35
N TRP A 259 -0.37 19.31 26.56
CA TRP A 259 0.35 18.80 27.74
C TRP A 259 1.87 18.96 27.58
N ASP A 260 2.60 18.71 28.66
CA ASP A 260 4.07 18.66 28.62
C ASP A 260 4.58 17.67 27.57
N LEU A 261 5.72 17.98 26.96
CA LEU A 261 6.33 17.07 26.00
C LEU A 261 6.76 15.76 26.67
N TYR A 262 6.38 14.67 26.02
CA TYR A 262 6.71 13.31 26.39
C TYR A 262 7.81 12.76 25.47
N SER A 263 8.89 12.23 26.04
CA SER A 263 9.94 11.56 25.27
C SER A 263 9.52 10.13 24.93
N PHE A 264 9.51 9.78 23.65
CA PHE A 264 9.41 8.38 23.22
C PHE A 264 10.75 7.66 23.27
N ASN A 265 11.84 8.39 23.06
CA ASN A 265 13.17 7.81 22.88
C ASN A 265 13.89 7.46 24.20
N ASP A 266 13.43 7.97 25.36
CA ASP A 266 14.01 7.67 26.67
C ASP A 266 13.26 6.51 27.39
N PRO A 267 13.90 5.35 27.65
CA PRO A 267 13.27 4.23 28.35
C PRO A 267 12.82 4.54 29.77
N MET A 268 13.45 5.52 30.44
CA MET A 268 13.09 5.89 31.81
C MET A 268 11.82 6.72 31.86
N MET A 269 11.48 7.41 30.76
CA MET A 269 10.32 8.29 30.66
C MET A 269 9.17 7.64 29.90
N SER A 270 9.48 6.89 28.84
CA SER A 270 8.48 6.44 27.87
C SER A 270 7.69 5.18 28.28
N GLY A 271 8.18 4.45 29.29
CA GLY A 271 7.62 3.14 29.65
C GLY A 271 7.70 2.08 28.53
N ILE A 272 8.35 2.39 27.41
CA ILE A 272 8.57 1.48 26.28
C ILE A 272 9.72 0.54 26.63
N ASP A 273 9.59 -0.73 26.23
CA ASP A 273 10.65 -1.72 26.39
C ASP A 273 12.00 -1.22 25.79
N PRO A 274 13.10 -1.25 26.55
CA PRO A 274 14.41 -0.78 26.07
C PRO A 274 14.87 -1.47 24.78
N GLY A 275 14.55 -2.76 24.61
CA GLY A 275 14.86 -3.50 23.39
C GLY A 275 14.06 -3.02 22.18
N MET A 276 12.88 -2.45 22.37
CA MET A 276 12.13 -1.77 21.31
C MET A 276 12.72 -0.40 20.99
N ILE A 277 13.08 0.39 22.02
CA ILE A 277 13.75 1.69 21.83
C ILE A 277 15.05 1.52 21.04
N ALA A 278 15.88 0.54 21.39
CA ALA A 278 17.12 0.27 20.66
C ALA A 278 16.88 -0.09 19.18
N LYS A 279 15.75 -0.73 18.85
CA LYS A 279 15.38 -1.03 17.46
C LYS A 279 14.90 0.20 16.69
N LEU A 280 14.17 1.10 17.35
CA LEU A 280 13.61 2.30 16.73
C LEU A 280 14.65 3.41 16.58
N TYR A 281 15.48 3.61 17.60
CA TYR A 281 16.39 4.76 17.71
C TYR A 281 17.89 4.39 17.68
N GLY A 282 18.21 3.10 17.49
CA GLY A 282 19.58 2.58 17.37
C GLY A 282 20.28 2.26 18.70
N SER A 283 19.79 2.81 19.82
CA SER A 283 20.27 2.53 21.17
C SER A 283 19.16 2.74 22.20
N ASP A 284 19.24 2.07 23.35
CA ASP A 284 18.41 2.34 24.52
C ASP A 284 18.99 3.43 25.44
N ASP A 285 20.20 3.93 25.16
CA ASP A 285 20.75 5.14 25.78
C ASP A 285 20.50 6.36 24.89
N PRO A 286 19.69 7.34 25.33
CA PRO A 286 19.43 8.57 24.59
C PRO A 286 20.68 9.32 24.10
N ARG A 287 21.81 9.19 24.80
CA ARG A 287 23.09 9.82 24.41
C ARG A 287 23.71 9.22 23.16
N ALA A 288 23.37 7.97 22.85
CA ALA A 288 23.93 7.21 21.73
C ALA A 288 22.95 7.03 20.56
N GLN A 289 21.76 7.64 20.64
CA GLN A 289 20.73 7.56 19.60
C GLN A 289 20.98 8.55 18.47
N THR A 290 20.59 8.16 17.25
CA THR A 290 20.60 9.04 16.06
C THR A 290 19.32 9.84 15.90
N THR A 291 18.27 9.48 16.63
CA THR A 291 16.95 10.11 16.53
C THR A 291 16.36 10.29 17.92
N TRP A 292 15.88 11.50 18.19
CA TRP A 292 15.14 11.85 19.38
C TRP A 292 13.74 12.24 18.97
N GLU A 293 12.73 11.70 19.63
CA GLU A 293 11.34 11.93 19.25
C GLU A 293 10.52 12.23 20.50
N TYR A 294 9.88 13.38 20.48
CA TYR A 294 9.03 13.89 21.54
C TYR A 294 7.63 14.14 20.99
N TYR A 295 6.65 13.96 21.86
CA TYR A 295 5.23 13.98 21.55
C TYR A 295 4.44 14.73 22.60
N THR A 296 3.39 15.43 22.19
CA THR A 296 2.33 15.87 23.09
C THR A 296 1.00 15.97 22.35
N GLU A 297 -0.08 16.14 23.10
CA GLU A 297 -1.44 16.26 22.61
C GLU A 297 -2.28 17.20 23.50
N ASN A 298 -3.48 17.55 23.03
CA ASN A 298 -4.44 18.37 23.78
C ASN A 298 -5.80 17.66 23.97
N PHE A 299 -5.81 16.34 24.12
CA PHE A 299 -7.05 15.56 24.29
C PHE A 299 -7.97 16.19 25.37
N PRO A 300 -9.28 16.39 25.09
CA PRO A 300 -10.07 15.77 24.01
C PRO A 300 -9.99 16.44 22.64
N ASP A 301 -9.27 17.55 22.49
CA ASP A 301 -9.04 18.15 21.18
C ASP A 301 -8.06 17.29 20.36
N PRO A 302 -8.05 17.43 19.02
CA PRO A 302 -7.46 16.42 18.14
C PRO A 302 -5.98 16.66 17.83
N LEU A 303 -5.38 17.73 18.37
CA LEU A 303 -4.05 18.19 17.98
C LEU A 303 -2.98 17.36 18.66
N ARG A 304 -2.11 16.76 17.84
CA ARG A 304 -0.90 16.06 18.28
C ARG A 304 0.32 16.74 17.69
N PHE A 305 1.29 17.03 18.52
CA PHE A 305 2.52 17.69 18.14
C PHE A 305 3.71 16.75 18.29
N TYR A 306 4.59 16.75 17.29
CA TYR A 306 5.81 15.98 17.24
C TYR A 306 7.02 16.89 17.05
N ALA A 307 8.04 16.68 17.87
CA ALA A 307 9.35 17.30 17.75
C ALA A 307 10.41 16.19 17.63
N THR A 308 11.10 16.16 16.50
CA THR A 308 12.09 15.12 16.19
C THR A 308 13.45 15.72 15.91
N ILE A 309 14.49 15.32 16.63
CA ILE A 309 15.87 15.70 16.32
C ILE A 309 16.56 14.53 15.63
N ASN A 310 17.11 14.79 14.45
CA ASN A 310 17.98 13.87 13.73
C ASN A 310 19.45 14.28 13.96
N ASP A 311 20.25 13.35 14.46
CA ASP A 311 21.64 13.55 14.84
C ASP A 311 22.55 12.52 14.15
N LEU A 312 23.39 12.99 13.24
CA LEU A 312 24.34 12.15 12.51
C LEU A 312 25.63 11.84 13.29
N SER A 313 25.88 12.49 14.42
CA SER A 313 27.10 12.28 15.21
C SER A 313 27.17 10.88 15.84
N ASN A 314 26.01 10.26 16.05
CA ASN A 314 25.87 8.89 16.56
C ASN A 314 25.73 7.81 15.47
N ASP A 315 25.76 8.19 14.19
CA ASP A 315 25.64 7.27 13.06
C ASP A 315 26.96 6.54 12.77
N ARG A 316 27.21 5.44 13.47
CA ARG A 316 28.50 4.73 13.41
C ARG A 316 28.73 3.96 12.11
N ASP A 317 27.68 3.45 11.49
CA ASP A 317 27.77 2.61 10.28
C ASP A 317 27.45 3.36 8.98
N GLY A 318 26.97 4.60 9.08
CA GLY A 318 26.61 5.43 7.93
C GLY A 318 25.22 5.13 7.36
N GLY A 319 24.51 4.16 7.92
CA GLY A 319 23.19 3.75 7.43
C GLY A 319 22.15 4.84 7.64
N PHE A 320 22.21 5.54 8.78
CA PHE A 320 21.29 6.62 9.08
C PHE A 320 21.52 7.83 8.17
N ARG A 321 22.78 8.22 7.93
CA ARG A 321 23.15 9.26 6.97
C ARG A 321 22.62 8.95 5.58
N ALA A 322 22.80 7.73 5.09
CA ALA A 322 22.30 7.33 3.77
C ALA A 322 20.76 7.49 3.67
N ALA A 323 20.04 7.15 4.75
CA ALA A 323 18.59 7.36 4.81
C ALA A 323 18.20 8.85 4.82
N ARG A 324 18.94 9.69 5.58
CA ARG A 324 18.73 11.14 5.62
C ARG A 324 19.04 11.81 4.28
N GLU A 325 20.09 11.38 3.58
CA GLU A 325 20.42 11.86 2.22
C GLU A 325 19.33 11.52 1.20
N ALA A 326 18.78 10.29 1.27
CA ALA A 326 17.65 9.90 0.45
C ALA A 326 16.39 10.73 0.75
N GLN A 327 16.15 11.07 2.01
CA GLN A 327 15.04 11.93 2.41
C GLN A 327 15.24 13.37 1.92
N ASN A 328 16.43 13.95 2.15
CA ASN A 328 16.79 15.29 1.64
C ASN A 328 16.61 15.38 0.12
N ALA A 329 17.04 14.36 -0.63
CA ALA A 329 16.87 14.35 -2.08
C ALA A 329 15.40 14.33 -2.53
N ARG A 330 14.47 13.87 -1.68
CA ARG A 330 13.02 13.85 -1.96
C ARG A 330 12.33 15.13 -1.55
N THR A 331 12.63 15.65 -0.37
CA THR A 331 11.84 16.71 0.29
C THR A 331 12.58 18.02 0.47
N GLY A 332 13.90 18.05 0.22
CA GLY A 332 14.76 19.19 0.52
C GLY A 332 15.10 19.36 2.00
N GLU A 333 14.65 18.44 2.84
CA GLU A 333 14.81 18.52 4.30
C GLU A 333 16.29 18.43 4.73
N PRO A 334 16.77 19.30 5.65
CA PRO A 334 18.12 19.20 6.21
C PRO A 334 18.46 17.80 6.74
N LEU A 335 19.71 17.37 6.59
CA LEU A 335 20.12 16.01 6.97
C LEU A 335 20.03 15.77 8.48
N GLU A 336 20.30 16.80 9.27
CA GLU A 336 20.31 16.82 10.73
C GLU A 336 19.63 18.10 11.25
N GLY A 337 19.25 18.09 12.53
CA GLY A 337 18.52 19.19 13.15
C GLY A 337 17.16 18.76 13.70
N LEU A 338 16.41 19.74 14.21
CA LEU A 338 15.05 19.58 14.74
C LEU A 338 14.03 19.66 13.60
N GLN A 339 12.98 18.85 13.69
CA GLN A 339 11.81 18.83 12.81
C GLN A 339 10.55 18.93 13.65
N LEU A 340 9.61 19.76 13.21
CA LEU A 340 8.34 20.01 13.86
C LEU A 340 7.19 19.61 12.94
N THR A 341 6.22 18.85 13.46
CA THR A 341 5.01 18.45 12.72
C THR A 341 3.82 18.37 13.66
N VAL A 342 2.65 18.79 13.18
CA VAL A 342 1.35 18.61 13.84
C VAL A 342 0.49 17.66 13.02
N ILE A 343 -0.19 16.75 13.70
CA ILE A 343 -1.17 15.84 13.12
C ILE A 343 -2.46 15.94 13.91
N ALA A 344 -3.60 16.12 13.24
CA ALA A 344 -4.93 16.02 13.85
C ALA A 344 -5.82 15.08 13.06
N SER A 345 -6.30 14.02 13.71
CA SER A 345 -7.17 13.02 13.06
C SER A 345 -8.64 13.33 13.31
N GLY A 346 -9.50 12.91 12.37
CA GLY A 346 -10.94 12.99 12.54
C GLY A 346 -11.48 14.42 12.63
N VAL A 347 -10.78 15.40 12.04
CA VAL A 347 -11.22 16.81 12.05
C VAL A 347 -12.25 17.07 10.96
N LEU A 348 -13.22 17.93 11.27
CA LEU A 348 -14.28 18.35 10.36
C LEU A 348 -14.05 19.81 9.97
N SER A 349 -14.18 20.13 8.68
CA SER A 349 -14.19 21.53 8.24
C SER A 349 -15.43 22.23 8.77
N GLU A 350 -15.27 23.47 9.23
CA GLU A 350 -16.40 24.29 9.68
C GLU A 350 -17.43 24.49 8.57
N ALA A 351 -16.99 24.55 7.30
CA ALA A 351 -17.88 24.66 6.14
C ALA A 351 -18.77 23.43 5.95
N ASP A 352 -18.31 22.25 6.39
CA ASP A 352 -19.00 20.97 6.19
C ASP A 352 -19.84 20.57 7.42
N ARG A 353 -19.82 21.37 8.49
CA ARG A 353 -20.48 21.07 9.78
C ARG A 353 -21.99 20.87 9.64
N GLU A 354 -22.68 21.74 8.90
CA GLU A 354 -24.13 21.64 8.70
C GLU A 354 -24.50 20.39 7.89
N GLU A 355 -23.72 20.11 6.84
CA GLU A 355 -23.92 18.93 6.00
C GLU A 355 -23.67 17.63 6.80
N PHE A 356 -22.62 17.59 7.61
CA PHE A 356 -22.32 16.47 8.49
C PHE A 356 -23.47 16.17 9.44
N GLN A 357 -24.00 17.18 10.13
CA GLN A 357 -25.16 17.04 11.03
C GLN A 357 -26.41 16.57 10.29
N THR A 358 -26.65 17.10 9.09
CA THR A 358 -27.80 16.71 8.27
C THR A 358 -27.70 15.25 7.85
N ARG A 359 -26.54 14.83 7.32
CA ARG A 359 -26.32 13.45 6.89
C ARG A 359 -26.45 12.47 8.06
N LEU A 360 -25.94 12.81 9.25
CA LEU A 360 -26.06 11.95 10.44
C LEU A 360 -27.51 11.57 10.79
N GLN A 361 -28.50 12.41 10.47
CA GLN A 361 -29.92 12.11 10.72
C GLN A 361 -30.40 10.88 9.94
N GLU A 362 -29.74 10.53 8.84
CA GLU A 362 -30.06 9.35 8.01
C GLU A 362 -29.47 8.05 8.56
N TYR A 363 -28.70 8.10 9.66
CA TYR A 363 -27.95 6.97 10.21
C TYR A 363 -28.29 6.66 11.68
N PRO A 364 -29.57 6.43 12.04
CA PRO A 364 -29.91 6.04 13.40
C PRO A 364 -29.31 4.68 13.76
N GLY A 365 -28.59 4.62 14.88
CA GLY A 365 -27.98 3.39 15.40
C GLY A 365 -26.63 3.00 14.78
N PHE A 366 -26.04 3.90 13.98
CA PHE A 366 -24.61 3.81 13.64
C PHE A 366 -23.81 4.46 14.76
N GLU A 367 -22.75 3.78 15.20
CA GLU A 367 -21.81 4.22 16.23
C GLU A 367 -20.39 3.99 15.76
#